data_AF-A0A7S3ZA96-F1
#
_entry.id   AF-A0A7S3ZA96-F1
#
_cell.length_a   1.000
_cell.length_b   1.000
_cell.length_c   1.000
_cell.angle_alpha   90.00
_cell.angle_beta   90.00
_cell.angle_gamma   90.00
#
_symmetry.space_group_name_H-M   'P 1'
#
loop_
_entity.id
_entity.type
_entity.pdbx_description
1 polymer ?
#
loop_
_entity_poly.entity_id
_entity_poly.type
_entity_poly.pdbx_seq_one_letter_code
_entity_poly.pdbx_strand_id
1 'polypeptide(L)'
;MAASVGYLSQPRTTARAWRAQLRPVLTGVCLASTMLFLFSHARAPPSLSHSAFGRCGSLRVQTTPKVAWHQGHRSLWTTRAVESAEDTAAQERELKNGVRIKTSRESDCTLRLDVTIPTKTCRKTLNSVVKKLGENVTVPGFRKTIKKSQIPQDLIIGAIGRNVVEQTAIEQLIQKTVWDALDEVKDQALPKSEQIRLHDKARSVVDHIKSEEEFKYMVTVEVIPDVKWEPHYSQLSVQMPIADPEKHFAVKQRQIQKKFGEEVAVDPPTRGFTPGDVAIVSYKFKQTEENGGGPIFAAIGADIPLVMHRRIDGSEVQAVRYDAEEVELMPGIGEAILGMQEDEEKTVTVRIPEEWDVASVSGVDAEVTLKIEMLRNIVLKPLDDGLAPWLASGAINLQDALVKGVKESKLTLAEEEGQALEDAVTAAVAGAVASELPKRLIFQTAVNLYMDSLPKTRGTTQNIESAPTLVERYIDSNRYKVETTARARMGLRAIADSEGLVADEALVRERAKQARAQKKANPVTAGKVEGKEEEKLEDSKEWSSAKYAIEMDMAFDWLKKHVVIERI
;
A
#
# COMPACT_ATOMS: atom_id res chain seq x y z
N MET A 1 41.68 39.99 -37.15
CA MET A 1 41.67 38.71 -37.89
C MET A 1 40.50 37.90 -37.38
N ALA A 2 39.55 37.61 -38.28
CA ALA A 2 38.47 36.60 -38.32
C ALA A 2 37.78 36.11 -37.02
N ALA A 3 36.48 35.84 -36.95
CA ALA A 3 35.30 36.16 -37.75
C ALA A 3 34.10 35.60 -36.95
N SER A 4 33.05 36.39 -36.82
CA SER A 4 31.71 36.01 -36.37
C SER A 4 30.74 36.12 -37.55
N VAL A 5 29.98 35.06 -37.85
CA VAL A 5 28.76 35.03 -38.70
C VAL A 5 28.01 33.75 -38.25
N GLY A 6 26.71 33.65 -37.96
CA GLY A 6 25.51 34.39 -38.34
C GLY A 6 24.52 33.42 -39.02
N TYR A 7 23.22 33.57 -38.74
CA TYR A 7 22.01 33.07 -39.46
C TYR A 7 21.18 31.87 -38.94
N LEU A 8 20.08 32.21 -38.23
CA LEU A 8 18.65 32.18 -38.65
C LEU A 8 18.05 31.04 -39.54
N SER A 9 16.89 30.57 -39.05
CA SER A 9 15.57 30.44 -39.72
C SER A 9 15.03 29.05 -40.11
N GLN A 10 13.75 28.87 -39.78
CA GLN A 10 12.86 27.71 -40.00
C GLN A 10 12.48 27.49 -41.47
N PRO A 11 11.81 26.36 -41.76
CA PRO A 11 10.47 26.50 -42.36
C PRO A 11 9.44 25.52 -41.80
N ARG A 12 8.19 25.98 -41.60
CA ARG A 12 7.00 25.12 -41.62
C ARG A 12 5.96 25.70 -42.57
N THR A 13 5.63 24.91 -43.56
CA THR A 13 4.66 25.14 -44.62
C THR A 13 3.22 24.97 -44.14
N THR A 14 2.35 25.65 -44.87
CA THR A 14 0.91 25.86 -44.71
C THR A 14 0.07 24.71 -45.28
N ALA A 15 -1.14 24.48 -44.74
CA ALA A 15 -2.40 24.39 -45.52
C ALA A 15 -3.62 23.85 -44.71
N ARG A 16 -4.70 24.67 -44.69
CA ARG A 16 -6.15 24.40 -44.89
C ARG A 16 -6.82 23.24 -44.10
N ALA A 17 -7.70 23.49 -43.13
CA ALA A 17 -9.09 24.03 -43.20
C ALA A 17 -10.13 23.06 -43.78
N TRP A 18 -10.98 22.45 -42.94
CA TRP A 18 -12.38 22.07 -43.25
C TRP A 18 -13.26 22.21 -42.00
N ARG A 19 -14.33 23.02 -42.11
CA ARG A 19 -15.46 23.14 -41.17
C ARG A 19 -16.53 22.13 -41.58
N ALA A 20 -17.23 21.54 -40.62
CA ALA A 20 -18.63 21.14 -40.78
C ALA A 20 -19.35 21.11 -39.42
N GLN A 21 -20.28 22.04 -39.23
CA GLN A 21 -21.37 21.96 -38.27
C GLN A 21 -22.42 20.98 -38.81
N LEU A 22 -23.16 20.29 -37.93
CA LEU A 22 -24.62 20.15 -38.00
C LEU A 22 -25.18 19.62 -36.66
N ARG A 23 -26.35 20.15 -36.31
CA ARG A 23 -27.10 20.04 -35.04
C ARG A 23 -28.08 18.83 -35.05
N PRO A 24 -28.74 18.52 -33.91
CA PRO A 24 -29.45 17.25 -33.67
C PRO A 24 -30.93 17.27 -34.10
N VAL A 25 -31.55 16.09 -34.19
CA VAL A 25 -33.01 15.90 -34.36
C VAL A 25 -33.54 14.94 -33.29
N LEU A 26 -34.66 15.37 -32.71
CA LEU A 26 -35.48 14.79 -31.65
C LEU A 26 -36.30 13.55 -32.06
N THR A 27 -36.63 12.71 -31.07
CA THR A 27 -37.90 11.98 -30.81
C THR A 27 -37.57 10.96 -29.69
N GLY A 28 -38.23 10.82 -28.53
CA GLY A 28 -39.48 11.33 -28.01
C GLY A 28 -40.53 10.21 -27.91
N VAL A 29 -40.54 9.41 -26.82
CA VAL A 29 -41.75 8.71 -26.30
C VAL A 29 -41.64 8.51 -24.78
N CYS A 30 -42.62 9.06 -24.06
CA CYS A 30 -42.91 8.87 -22.64
C CYS A 30 -43.52 7.49 -22.34
N LEU A 31 -43.41 7.01 -21.09
CA LEU A 31 -44.58 6.68 -20.26
C LEU A 31 -44.16 6.37 -18.81
N ALA A 32 -44.81 7.08 -17.90
CA ALA A 32 -44.76 6.89 -16.46
C ALA A 32 -45.77 5.82 -16.01
N SER A 33 -45.51 5.14 -14.90
CA SER A 33 -46.58 4.76 -13.96
C SER A 33 -46.03 4.43 -12.57
N THR A 34 -46.50 5.24 -11.63
CA THR A 34 -46.50 5.12 -10.18
C THR A 34 -47.71 4.29 -9.72
N MET A 35 -47.55 3.39 -8.74
CA MET A 35 -48.58 3.01 -7.74
C MET A 35 -47.88 2.14 -6.66
N LEU A 36 -47.67 2.63 -5.42
CA LEU A 36 -48.55 2.64 -4.25
C LEU A 36 -48.82 1.26 -3.59
N PHE A 37 -48.24 1.13 -2.39
CA PHE A 37 -48.63 0.39 -1.17
C PHE A 37 -49.80 -0.61 -1.21
N LEU A 38 -49.62 -1.76 -0.54
CA LEU A 38 -50.43 -2.15 0.62
C LEU A 38 -49.81 -3.32 1.42
N PHE A 39 -49.86 -3.15 2.75
CA PHE A 39 -49.60 -4.11 3.81
C PHE A 39 -50.55 -5.32 3.75
N SER A 40 -50.11 -6.50 4.21
CA SER A 40 -50.85 -7.24 5.25
C SER A 40 -50.00 -8.31 5.92
N HIS A 41 -50.11 -8.36 7.25
CA HIS A 41 -49.45 -9.26 8.18
C HIS A 41 -50.39 -10.40 8.59
N ALA A 42 -49.76 -11.46 9.13
CA ALA A 42 -50.27 -12.40 10.12
C ALA A 42 -51.13 -13.61 9.65
N ARG A 43 -50.58 -14.81 9.85
CA ARG A 43 -51.12 -15.79 10.82
C ARG A 43 -50.12 -16.94 11.07
N ALA A 44 -49.88 -17.20 12.36
CA ALA A 44 -49.36 -18.43 12.94
C ALA A 44 -50.40 -18.90 13.99
N PRO A 45 -50.19 -19.98 14.78
CA PRO A 45 -49.80 -21.37 14.49
C PRO A 45 -50.87 -22.34 15.09
N PRO A 46 -50.59 -23.65 15.28
CA PRO A 46 -50.42 -24.16 16.66
C PRO A 46 -49.31 -25.23 16.75
N SER A 47 -48.38 -25.20 17.72
CA SER A 47 -48.46 -25.77 19.08
C SER A 47 -49.12 -27.15 19.20
N LEU A 48 -48.34 -28.17 19.56
CA LEU A 48 -48.48 -28.91 20.82
C LEU A 48 -47.38 -29.98 21.00
N SER A 49 -46.81 -29.89 22.19
CA SER A 49 -45.91 -30.76 22.94
C SER A 49 -46.46 -32.15 23.27
N HIS A 50 -45.61 -33.18 23.42
CA HIS A 50 -45.22 -33.79 24.73
C HIS A 50 -44.45 -35.13 24.55
N SER A 51 -43.32 -35.22 25.27
CA SER A 51 -42.72 -36.36 25.98
C SER A 51 -42.97 -37.82 25.56
N ALA A 52 -41.91 -38.63 25.46
CA ALA A 52 -41.49 -39.57 26.53
C ALA A 52 -40.42 -40.60 26.08
N PHE A 53 -39.35 -40.68 26.88
CA PHE A 53 -38.61 -41.86 27.35
C PHE A 53 -38.56 -43.18 26.51
N GLY A 54 -37.33 -43.60 26.19
CA GLY A 54 -36.75 -44.78 26.86
C GLY A 54 -36.41 -46.04 26.04
N ARG A 55 -35.11 -46.36 26.05
CA ARG A 55 -34.42 -47.68 25.96
C ARG A 55 -34.06 -48.30 24.61
N CYS A 56 -32.75 -48.25 24.35
CA CYS A 56 -31.82 -49.37 24.14
C CYS A 56 -32.27 -50.59 23.31
N GLY A 57 -31.66 -50.75 22.13
CA GLY A 57 -31.59 -52.00 21.38
C GLY A 57 -30.45 -51.93 20.37
N SER A 58 -29.40 -52.71 20.60
CA SER A 58 -28.25 -52.86 19.72
C SER A 58 -28.66 -53.49 18.39
N LEU A 59 -28.43 -52.80 17.27
CA LEU A 59 -28.33 -53.43 15.96
C LEU A 59 -27.08 -52.90 15.24
N ARG A 60 -26.11 -53.81 15.07
CA ARG A 60 -24.95 -53.63 14.20
C ARG A 60 -25.45 -53.77 12.76
N VAL A 61 -25.51 -52.66 12.03
CA VAL A 61 -25.70 -52.67 10.58
C VAL A 61 -24.48 -52.01 9.96
N GLN A 62 -23.73 -52.80 9.19
CA GLN A 62 -22.70 -52.30 8.29
C GLN A 62 -23.38 -51.54 7.14
N THR A 63 -23.12 -50.25 7.04
CA THR A 63 -23.34 -49.49 5.79
C THR A 63 -22.15 -48.58 5.56
N THR A 64 -21.48 -48.82 4.45
CA THR A 64 -20.47 -47.94 3.84
C THR A 64 -21.05 -46.54 3.59
N PRO A 65 -20.37 -45.44 3.94
CA PRO A 65 -20.81 -44.13 3.51
C PRO A 65 -20.27 -43.89 2.10
N LYS A 66 -21.22 -43.78 1.15
CA LYS A 66 -21.02 -43.09 -0.12
C LYS A 66 -20.48 -41.69 0.17
N VAL A 67 -19.39 -41.36 -0.51
CA VAL A 67 -18.72 -40.06 -0.52
C VAL A 67 -19.73 -38.99 -0.96
N ALA A 68 -20.26 -38.24 0.00
CA ALA A 68 -20.99 -37.01 -0.23
C ALA A 68 -19.98 -35.86 -0.20
N TRP A 69 -19.88 -35.16 -1.33
CA TRP A 69 -19.03 -33.99 -1.51
C TRP A 69 -19.59 -32.83 -0.67
N HIS A 70 -18.99 -32.60 0.50
CA HIS A 70 -19.12 -31.32 1.20
C HIS A 70 -17.78 -30.59 1.09
N GLN A 71 -17.74 -29.59 0.22
CA GLN A 71 -16.69 -28.57 0.18
C GLN A 71 -16.90 -27.63 1.37
N GLY A 72 -16.22 -27.93 2.48
CA GLY A 72 -16.03 -26.97 3.56
C GLY A 72 -14.86 -26.05 3.19
N HIS A 73 -15.17 -24.81 2.82
CA HIS A 73 -14.16 -23.78 2.53
C HIS A 73 -13.57 -23.28 3.85
N ARG A 74 -12.36 -23.73 4.17
CA ARG A 74 -11.50 -23.07 5.16
C ARG A 74 -11.05 -21.73 4.58
N SER A 75 -10.96 -20.72 5.43
CA SER A 75 -10.55 -19.36 5.07
C SER A 75 -9.26 -19.31 4.26
N LEU A 76 -9.20 -18.36 3.33
CA LEU A 76 -8.13 -18.17 2.35
C LEU A 76 -6.72 -17.92 2.91
N TRP A 77 -6.52 -17.93 4.23
CA TRP A 77 -5.21 -17.79 4.89
C TRP A 77 -5.28 -18.44 6.28
N THR A 78 -5.49 -19.76 6.35
CA THR A 78 -5.20 -20.49 7.60
C THR A 78 -3.75 -20.95 7.55
N THR A 79 -2.92 -20.39 8.41
CA THR A 79 -1.62 -20.98 8.78
C THR A 79 -1.90 -22.38 9.32
N ARG A 80 -1.63 -23.39 8.50
CA ARG A 80 -1.55 -24.75 9.01
C ARG A 80 -0.30 -24.79 9.86
N ALA A 81 -0.44 -24.98 11.16
CA ALA A 81 0.68 -25.28 12.04
C ALA A 81 1.45 -26.46 11.42
N VAL A 82 2.62 -26.16 10.85
CA VAL A 82 3.61 -27.16 10.53
C VAL A 82 4.42 -27.31 11.80
N GLU A 83 4.44 -28.52 12.34
CA GLU A 83 5.30 -28.90 13.46
C GLU A 83 6.74 -28.42 13.20
N SER A 84 7.37 -28.00 14.29
CA SER A 84 8.77 -27.60 14.47
C SER A 84 9.71 -27.67 13.27
N ALA A 85 10.49 -26.61 13.12
CA ALA A 85 11.68 -26.50 12.27
C ALA A 85 12.60 -27.74 12.32
N GLU A 86 12.30 -28.73 11.49
CA GLU A 86 13.15 -29.85 11.07
C GLU A 86 12.36 -30.67 10.03
N ASP A 87 12.14 -30.11 8.84
CA ASP A 87 11.87 -30.94 7.64
C ASP A 87 12.13 -30.13 6.36
N THR A 88 13.39 -30.16 5.91
CA THR A 88 13.83 -29.78 4.56
C THR A 88 13.42 -30.82 3.51
N ALA A 89 12.35 -31.58 3.76
CA ALA A 89 11.84 -32.58 2.85
C ALA A 89 11.08 -31.88 1.73
N ALA A 90 11.76 -31.68 0.61
CA ALA A 90 11.13 -31.17 -0.60
C ALA A 90 9.96 -32.08 -0.99
N GLN A 91 8.74 -31.54 -0.99
CA GLN A 91 7.55 -32.28 -1.39
C GLN A 91 7.55 -32.39 -2.92
N GLU A 92 7.60 -33.62 -3.43
CA GLU A 92 7.53 -33.90 -4.86
C GLU A 92 6.15 -34.42 -5.21
N ARG A 93 5.51 -33.79 -6.19
CA ARG A 93 4.18 -34.15 -6.66
C ARG A 93 4.17 -34.32 -8.18
N GLU A 94 3.62 -35.43 -8.63
CA GLU A 94 3.40 -35.69 -10.06
C GLU A 94 1.95 -35.40 -10.46
N LEU A 95 1.79 -34.61 -11.53
CA LEU A 95 0.49 -34.22 -12.07
C LEU A 95 0.05 -35.14 -13.22
N LYS A 96 -1.23 -35.08 -13.58
CA LYS A 96 -1.86 -35.92 -14.62
C LYS A 96 -1.17 -35.87 -16.01
N ASN A 97 -0.36 -34.85 -16.26
CA ASN A 97 0.38 -34.65 -17.52
C ASN A 97 1.85 -35.12 -17.45
N GLY A 98 2.27 -35.77 -16.36
CA GLY A 98 3.65 -36.17 -16.08
C GLY A 98 4.56 -34.99 -15.69
N VAL A 99 3.98 -33.82 -15.44
CA VAL A 99 4.69 -32.66 -14.90
C VAL A 99 4.96 -32.94 -13.42
N ARG A 100 6.22 -32.80 -13.00
CA ARG A 100 6.63 -32.96 -11.61
C ARG A 100 6.97 -31.59 -11.02
N ILE A 101 6.44 -31.31 -9.85
CA ILE A 101 6.72 -30.10 -9.10
C ILE A 101 7.45 -30.52 -7.83
N LYS A 102 8.58 -29.88 -7.57
CA LYS A 102 9.32 -30.04 -6.32
C LYS A 102 9.30 -28.71 -5.57
N THR A 103 8.68 -28.71 -4.41
CA THR A 103 8.55 -27.52 -3.56
C THR A 103 9.63 -27.53 -2.48
N SER A 104 10.32 -26.41 -2.30
CA SER A 104 11.37 -26.23 -1.29
C SER A 104 11.33 -24.81 -0.72
N ARG A 105 11.79 -24.62 0.53
CA ARG A 105 11.89 -23.30 1.15
C ARG A 105 13.28 -22.72 0.90
N GLU A 106 13.35 -21.51 0.35
CA GLU A 106 14.60 -20.81 0.02
C GLU A 106 14.98 -19.80 1.10
N SER A 107 13.99 -19.11 1.68
CA SER A 107 14.14 -18.28 2.88
C SER A 107 12.87 -18.36 3.74
N ASP A 108 12.85 -17.72 4.92
CA ASP A 108 11.68 -17.66 5.79
C ASP A 108 10.43 -17.11 5.04
N CYS A 109 10.65 -16.19 4.10
CA CYS A 109 9.62 -15.53 3.29
C CYS A 109 9.48 -16.07 1.86
N THR A 110 10.26 -17.07 1.43
CA THR A 110 10.30 -17.48 0.00
C THR A 110 10.21 -19.00 -0.17
N LEU A 111 9.24 -19.42 -0.98
CA LEU A 111 9.15 -20.79 -1.48
C LEU A 111 9.62 -20.85 -2.94
N ARG A 112 10.31 -21.93 -3.28
CA ARG A 112 10.79 -22.25 -4.61
C ARG A 112 10.11 -23.53 -5.11
N LEU A 113 9.53 -23.43 -6.30
CA LEU A 113 8.91 -24.50 -7.05
C LEU A 113 9.79 -24.83 -8.26
N ASP A 114 10.42 -26.00 -8.24
CA ASP A 114 11.13 -26.53 -9.41
C ASP A 114 10.15 -27.36 -10.25
N VAL A 115 9.75 -26.82 -11.40
CA VAL A 115 8.79 -27.45 -12.31
C VAL A 115 9.54 -28.18 -13.40
N THR A 116 9.33 -29.50 -13.47
CA THR A 116 9.94 -30.40 -14.44
C THR A 116 8.88 -30.89 -15.43
N ILE A 117 9.09 -30.58 -16.71
CA ILE A 117 8.18 -30.91 -17.80
C ILE A 117 8.77 -32.06 -18.65
N PRO A 118 8.02 -33.14 -18.89
CA PRO A 118 8.48 -34.24 -19.70
C PRO A 118 8.59 -33.85 -21.18
N THR A 119 9.54 -34.49 -21.89
CA THR A 119 9.82 -34.27 -23.32
C THR A 119 8.58 -34.45 -24.22
N LYS A 120 7.69 -35.38 -23.85
CA LYS A 120 6.41 -35.62 -24.55
C LYS A 120 5.53 -34.35 -24.61
N THR A 121 5.46 -33.61 -23.50
CA THR A 121 4.67 -32.37 -23.40
C THR A 121 5.38 -31.23 -24.14
N CYS A 122 6.71 -31.17 -24.05
CA CYS A 122 7.54 -30.24 -24.82
C CYS A 122 7.32 -30.40 -26.33
N ARG A 123 7.39 -31.63 -26.84
CA ARG A 123 7.21 -31.94 -28.28
C ARG A 123 5.82 -31.59 -28.78
N LYS A 124 4.77 -31.89 -28.01
CA LYS A 124 3.39 -31.50 -28.34
C LYS A 124 3.23 -29.98 -28.47
N THR A 125 3.82 -29.23 -27.54
CA THR A 125 3.73 -27.76 -27.54
C THR A 125 4.55 -27.16 -28.69
N LEU A 126 5.78 -27.64 -28.91
CA LEU A 126 6.61 -27.22 -30.04
C LEU A 126 5.90 -27.44 -31.38
N ASN A 127 5.30 -28.61 -31.60
CA ASN A 127 4.57 -28.90 -32.84
C ASN A 127 3.39 -27.95 -33.05
N SER A 128 2.66 -27.62 -31.97
CA SER A 128 1.57 -26.65 -32.03
C SER A 128 2.06 -25.25 -32.38
N VAL A 129 3.20 -24.83 -31.83
CA VAL A 129 3.81 -23.52 -32.08
C VAL A 129 4.29 -23.42 -33.52
N VAL A 130 5.05 -24.42 -34.00
CA VAL A 130 5.54 -24.46 -35.39
C VAL A 130 4.39 -24.47 -36.37
N LYS A 131 3.30 -25.21 -36.07
CA LYS A 131 2.10 -25.19 -36.90
C LYS A 131 1.50 -23.78 -36.99
N LYS A 132 1.25 -23.12 -35.86
CA LYS A 132 0.64 -21.78 -35.81
C LYS A 132 1.51 -20.71 -36.48
N LEU A 133 2.79 -20.65 -36.13
CA LEU A 133 3.71 -19.66 -36.69
C LEU A 133 4.02 -19.94 -38.18
N GLY A 134 4.01 -21.21 -38.58
CA GLY A 134 4.32 -21.63 -39.94
C GLY A 134 3.21 -21.43 -40.97
N GLU A 135 2.00 -21.04 -40.57
CA GLU A 135 0.83 -20.88 -41.46
C GLU A 135 1.11 -19.88 -42.60
N ASN A 136 1.74 -18.76 -42.30
CA ASN A 136 1.97 -17.66 -43.26
C ASN A 136 3.42 -17.56 -43.75
N VAL A 137 4.30 -18.47 -43.35
CA VAL A 137 5.74 -18.40 -43.66
C VAL A 137 6.05 -19.04 -45.00
N THR A 138 6.87 -18.40 -45.83
CA THR A 138 7.39 -19.01 -47.07
C THR A 138 8.68 -19.76 -46.75
N VAL A 139 8.71 -21.07 -46.99
CA VAL A 139 9.90 -21.89 -46.71
C VAL A 139 10.75 -21.96 -47.99
N PRO A 140 12.04 -21.56 -47.94
CA PRO A 140 12.93 -21.66 -49.10
C PRO A 140 12.95 -23.08 -49.68
N GLY A 141 12.87 -23.21 -51.00
CA GLY A 141 12.85 -24.49 -51.71
C GLY A 141 11.49 -25.20 -51.81
N PHE A 142 10.45 -24.69 -51.14
CA PHE A 142 9.10 -25.27 -51.19
C PHE A 142 8.08 -24.30 -51.79
N ARG A 143 7.21 -24.81 -52.67
CA ARG A 143 6.09 -24.03 -53.22
C ARG A 143 5.02 -23.80 -52.15
N LYS A 144 4.40 -22.60 -52.17
CA LYS A 144 3.34 -22.21 -51.23
C LYS A 144 2.12 -23.14 -51.22
N THR A 145 1.91 -23.91 -52.27
CA THR A 145 0.80 -24.87 -52.42
C THR A 145 1.01 -26.19 -51.68
N ILE A 146 2.24 -26.49 -51.23
CA ILE A 146 2.56 -27.73 -50.50
C ILE A 146 2.06 -27.62 -49.06
N LYS A 147 1.43 -28.68 -48.55
CA LYS A 147 0.97 -28.73 -47.15
C LYS A 147 2.18 -28.64 -46.22
N LYS A 148 2.12 -27.75 -45.22
CA LYS A 148 3.21 -27.57 -44.24
C LYS A 148 3.59 -28.84 -43.49
N SER A 149 2.65 -29.76 -43.30
CA SER A 149 2.92 -31.06 -42.69
C SER A 149 3.85 -31.97 -43.51
N GLN A 150 4.03 -31.68 -44.80
CA GLN A 150 4.93 -32.44 -45.69
C GLN A 150 6.35 -31.85 -45.73
N ILE A 151 6.54 -30.65 -45.15
CA ILE A 151 7.85 -30.00 -45.08
C ILE A 151 8.51 -30.43 -43.75
N PRO A 152 9.78 -30.86 -43.75
CA PRO A 152 10.50 -31.17 -42.52
C PRO A 152 10.45 -30.02 -41.51
N GLN A 153 10.17 -30.36 -40.25
CA GLN A 153 9.93 -29.40 -39.19
C GLN A 153 11.11 -28.43 -38.99
N ASP A 154 12.34 -28.93 -39.07
CA ASP A 154 13.56 -28.12 -38.93
C ASP A 154 13.67 -27.02 -40.00
N LEU A 155 13.22 -27.27 -41.23
CA LEU A 155 13.22 -26.26 -42.30
C LEU A 155 12.16 -25.18 -42.06
N ILE A 156 11.03 -25.55 -41.47
CA ILE A 156 9.99 -24.59 -41.07
C ILE A 156 10.51 -23.72 -39.92
N ILE A 157 11.15 -24.33 -38.92
CA ILE A 157 11.78 -23.61 -37.80
C ILE A 157 12.86 -22.65 -38.33
N GLY A 158 13.69 -23.10 -39.26
CA GLY A 158 14.70 -22.25 -39.92
C GLY A 158 14.09 -21.07 -40.65
N ALA A 159 12.95 -21.26 -41.33
CA ALA A 159 12.26 -20.20 -42.07
C ALA A 159 11.51 -19.19 -41.16
N ILE A 160 10.98 -19.63 -40.01
CA ILE A 160 10.38 -18.73 -39.00
C ILE A 160 11.46 -17.96 -38.24
N GLY A 161 12.60 -18.61 -38.01
CA GLY A 161 13.65 -18.15 -37.10
C GLY A 161 13.59 -18.93 -35.79
N ARG A 162 14.69 -19.63 -35.47
CA ARG A 162 14.77 -20.54 -34.31
C ARG A 162 14.41 -19.83 -33.00
N ASN A 163 14.96 -18.64 -32.75
CA ASN A 163 14.74 -17.92 -31.50
C ASN A 163 13.25 -17.59 -31.26
N VAL A 164 12.52 -17.20 -32.30
CA VAL A 164 11.08 -16.87 -32.19
C VAL A 164 10.29 -18.11 -31.81
N VAL A 165 10.58 -19.25 -32.46
CA VAL A 165 9.92 -20.53 -32.15
C VAL A 165 10.22 -20.97 -30.72
N GLU A 166 11.49 -20.89 -30.30
CA GLU A 166 11.93 -21.29 -28.95
C GLU A 166 11.25 -20.43 -27.87
N GLN A 167 11.30 -19.10 -27.99
CA GLN A 167 10.67 -18.19 -27.03
C GLN A 167 9.16 -18.43 -26.94
N THR A 168 8.49 -18.54 -28.09
CA THR A 168 7.04 -18.80 -28.14
C THR A 168 6.70 -20.18 -27.53
N ALA A 169 7.54 -21.19 -27.75
CA ALA A 169 7.35 -22.52 -27.19
C ALA A 169 7.56 -22.53 -25.66
N ILE A 170 8.60 -21.87 -25.17
CA ILE A 170 8.87 -21.71 -23.74
C ILE A 170 7.70 -20.97 -23.07
N GLU A 171 7.27 -19.84 -23.63
CA GLU A 171 6.15 -19.06 -23.09
C GLU A 171 4.86 -19.90 -23.01
N GLN A 172 4.50 -20.61 -24.09
CA GLN A 172 3.31 -21.48 -24.08
C GLN A 172 3.44 -22.67 -23.13
N LEU A 173 4.64 -23.21 -22.91
CA LEU A 173 4.87 -24.28 -21.95
C LEU A 173 4.67 -23.79 -20.52
N ILE A 174 5.25 -22.63 -20.19
CA ILE A 174 5.10 -22.00 -18.87
C ILE A 174 3.64 -21.64 -18.63
N GLN A 175 2.97 -20.95 -19.55
CA GLN A 175 1.56 -20.54 -19.39
C GLN A 175 0.62 -21.72 -19.10
N LYS A 176 0.92 -22.92 -19.63
CA LYS A 176 0.12 -24.13 -19.38
C LYS A 176 0.40 -24.82 -18.07
N THR A 177 1.62 -24.69 -17.53
CA THR A 177 2.09 -25.48 -16.39
C THR A 177 2.25 -24.67 -15.11
N VAL A 178 2.40 -23.35 -15.22
CA VAL A 178 2.62 -22.46 -14.07
C VAL A 178 1.43 -22.43 -13.13
N TRP A 179 0.20 -22.49 -13.66
CA TRP A 179 -1.02 -22.50 -12.84
C TRP A 179 -1.12 -23.76 -12.00
N ASP A 180 -0.73 -24.91 -12.54
CA ASP A 180 -0.71 -26.16 -11.78
C ASP A 180 0.32 -26.09 -10.63
N ALA A 181 1.46 -25.41 -10.86
CA ALA A 181 2.47 -25.17 -9.83
C ALA A 181 2.00 -24.19 -8.76
N LEU A 182 1.34 -23.10 -9.15
CA LEU A 182 0.81 -22.10 -8.21
C LEU A 182 -0.37 -22.65 -7.40
N ASP A 183 -1.18 -23.56 -7.94
CA ASP A 183 -2.28 -24.21 -7.20
C ASP A 183 -1.78 -25.06 -6.02
N GLU A 184 -0.54 -25.56 -6.07
CA GLU A 184 0.09 -26.30 -4.96
C GLU A 184 0.33 -25.43 -3.72
N VAL A 185 0.63 -24.14 -3.93
CA VAL A 185 1.01 -23.20 -2.87
C VAL A 185 -0.01 -22.09 -2.65
N LYS A 186 -1.18 -22.16 -3.29
CA LYS A 186 -2.18 -21.09 -3.29
C LYS A 186 -2.62 -20.59 -1.91
N ASP A 187 -2.61 -21.47 -0.91
CA ASP A 187 -3.06 -21.16 0.46
C ASP A 187 -1.95 -20.49 1.31
N GLN A 188 -0.71 -20.50 0.82
CA GLN A 188 0.47 -19.94 1.52
C GLN A 188 1.08 -18.75 0.77
N ALA A 189 1.05 -18.79 -0.57
CA ALA A 189 1.72 -17.82 -1.44
C ALA A 189 0.96 -16.50 -1.51
N LEU A 190 1.66 -15.40 -1.25
CA LEU A 190 1.15 -14.05 -1.42
C LEU A 190 0.72 -13.81 -2.87
N PRO A 191 -0.47 -13.26 -3.15
CA PRO A 191 -0.97 -13.16 -4.52
C PRO A 191 -0.13 -12.16 -5.32
N LYS A 192 0.17 -12.50 -6.58
CA LYS A 192 1.02 -11.69 -7.48
C LYS A 192 2.46 -11.53 -6.98
N SER A 193 3.00 -12.53 -6.26
CA SER A 193 4.41 -12.57 -5.83
C SER A 193 5.27 -13.46 -6.72
N GLU A 194 4.68 -14.16 -7.69
CA GLU A 194 5.35 -15.13 -8.52
C GLU A 194 6.45 -14.51 -9.40
N GLN A 195 7.66 -15.08 -9.32
CA GLN A 195 8.76 -14.79 -10.22
C GLN A 195 9.16 -16.07 -10.95
N ILE A 196 9.07 -16.04 -12.27
CA ILE A 196 9.42 -17.19 -13.11
C ILE A 196 10.84 -17.00 -13.63
N ARG A 197 11.70 -17.99 -13.42
CA ARG A 197 13.08 -18.02 -13.92
C ARG A 197 13.32 -19.31 -14.68
N LEU A 198 13.99 -19.22 -15.81
CA LEU A 198 14.44 -20.39 -16.54
C LEU A 198 15.71 -20.94 -15.88
N HIS A 199 15.85 -22.27 -15.82
CA HIS A 199 17.13 -22.87 -15.45
C HIS A 199 18.17 -22.54 -16.53
N ASP A 200 19.45 -22.40 -16.18
CA ASP A 200 20.49 -21.96 -17.14
C ASP A 200 20.59 -22.83 -18.40
N LYS A 201 20.32 -24.13 -18.26
CA LYS A 201 20.31 -25.09 -19.35
C LYS A 201 19.04 -25.01 -20.19
N ALA A 202 17.92 -24.52 -19.65
CA ALA A 202 16.58 -24.51 -20.24
C ALA A 202 16.35 -23.42 -21.32
N ARG A 203 17.39 -23.08 -22.10
CA ARG A 203 17.32 -22.01 -23.12
C ARG A 203 16.79 -22.47 -24.49
N SER A 204 16.74 -23.77 -24.76
CA SER A 204 16.23 -24.32 -26.04
C SER A 204 15.37 -25.56 -25.81
N VAL A 205 14.08 -25.47 -26.09
CA VAL A 205 13.14 -26.60 -26.06
C VAL A 205 13.52 -27.64 -27.12
N VAL A 206 14.02 -27.21 -28.29
CA VAL A 206 14.44 -28.12 -29.37
C VAL A 206 15.61 -29.01 -28.91
N ASP A 207 16.61 -28.45 -28.23
CA ASP A 207 17.78 -29.22 -27.79
C ASP A 207 17.44 -30.23 -26.69
N HIS A 208 16.52 -29.88 -25.78
CA HIS A 208 16.02 -30.82 -24.76
C HIS A 208 15.24 -31.97 -25.40
N ILE A 209 14.43 -31.68 -26.42
CA ILE A 209 13.71 -32.73 -27.16
C ILE A 209 14.67 -33.65 -27.93
N LYS A 210 15.76 -33.11 -28.49
CA LYS A 210 16.78 -33.88 -29.22
C LYS A 210 17.63 -34.75 -28.29
N SER A 211 17.97 -34.22 -27.11
CA SER A 211 18.80 -34.91 -26.11
C SER A 211 17.98 -35.81 -25.18
N GLU A 212 16.65 -35.86 -25.39
CA GLU A 212 15.69 -36.55 -24.52
C GLU A 212 15.71 -36.10 -23.05
N GLU A 213 16.16 -34.87 -22.80
CA GLU A 213 16.22 -34.27 -21.47
C GLU A 213 14.90 -33.56 -21.13
N GLU A 214 14.50 -33.62 -19.86
CA GLU A 214 13.32 -32.91 -19.37
C GLU A 214 13.56 -31.41 -19.28
N PHE A 215 12.53 -30.62 -19.58
CA PHE A 215 12.62 -29.17 -19.51
C PHE A 215 12.30 -28.71 -18.09
N LYS A 216 13.14 -27.83 -17.51
CA LYS A 216 13.00 -27.36 -16.13
C LYS A 216 12.95 -25.84 -16.05
N TYR A 217 12.02 -25.32 -15.26
CA TYR A 217 11.99 -23.91 -14.88
C TYR A 217 11.63 -23.79 -13.39
N MET A 218 11.92 -22.61 -12.85
CA MET A 218 11.72 -22.28 -11.45
C MET A 218 10.65 -21.22 -11.31
N VAL A 219 9.80 -21.37 -10.30
CA VAL A 219 8.90 -20.33 -9.83
C VAL A 219 9.22 -20.05 -8.38
N THR A 220 9.55 -18.82 -8.04
CA THR A 220 9.63 -18.40 -6.63
C THR A 220 8.39 -17.60 -6.27
N VAL A 221 7.85 -17.84 -5.08
CA VAL A 221 6.71 -17.12 -4.54
C VAL A 221 7.04 -16.66 -3.13
N GLU A 222 6.50 -15.52 -2.74
CA GLU A 222 6.66 -15.01 -1.39
C GLU A 222 5.56 -15.57 -0.48
N VAL A 223 5.92 -15.91 0.75
CA VAL A 223 5.01 -16.39 1.79
C VAL A 223 5.16 -15.53 3.04
N ILE A 224 4.11 -15.45 3.85
CA ILE A 224 4.21 -14.85 5.18
C ILE A 224 4.98 -15.83 6.07
N PRO A 225 6.11 -15.43 6.68
CA PRO A 225 6.86 -16.29 7.58
C PRO A 225 6.10 -16.50 8.90
N ASP A 226 6.51 -17.53 9.64
CA ASP A 226 6.10 -17.63 11.04
C ASP A 226 6.71 -16.47 11.83
N VAL A 227 5.86 -15.74 12.57
CA VAL A 227 6.27 -14.53 13.28
C VAL A 227 7.08 -14.90 14.53
N LYS A 228 8.33 -14.44 14.55
CA LYS A 228 9.24 -14.48 15.70
C LYS A 228 9.07 -13.17 16.49
N TRP A 229 8.99 -13.27 17.82
CA TRP A 229 8.68 -12.16 18.71
C TRP A 229 9.83 -11.84 19.67
N GLU A 230 10.22 -10.57 19.76
CA GLU A 230 11.24 -10.04 20.67
C GLU A 230 10.83 -8.63 21.16
N PRO A 231 10.17 -8.47 22.32
CA PRO A 231 9.65 -9.49 23.24
C PRO A 231 8.34 -10.14 22.74
N HIS A 232 7.84 -11.14 23.48
CA HIS A 232 6.55 -11.78 23.15
C HIS A 232 5.39 -10.76 23.18
N TYR A 233 4.41 -10.86 22.26
CA TYR A 233 3.34 -9.88 22.13
C TYR A 233 2.48 -9.69 23.41
N SER A 234 2.38 -10.71 24.25
CA SER A 234 1.66 -10.60 25.54
C SER A 234 2.41 -9.75 26.59
N GLN A 235 3.67 -9.42 26.35
CA GLN A 235 4.54 -8.65 27.25
C GLN A 235 4.74 -7.21 26.78
N LEU A 236 4.01 -6.78 25.75
CA LEU A 236 4.14 -5.44 25.22
C LEU A 236 3.74 -4.40 26.29
N SER A 237 4.36 -3.23 26.20
CA SER A 237 3.91 -2.02 26.89
C SER A 237 3.72 -0.96 25.83
N VAL A 238 2.54 -0.34 25.82
CA VAL A 238 2.17 0.68 24.86
C VAL A 238 2.13 2.00 25.61
N GLN A 239 2.97 2.93 25.19
CA GLN A 239 3.04 4.27 25.76
C GLN A 239 2.23 5.23 24.89
N MET A 240 1.30 5.95 25.50
CA MET A 240 0.45 6.95 24.83
C MET A 240 0.47 8.24 25.63
N PRO A 241 0.81 9.39 25.03
CA PRO A 241 0.72 10.67 25.73
C PRO A 241 -0.75 11.03 26.00
N ILE A 242 -1.06 11.51 27.21
CA ILE A 242 -2.37 12.14 27.51
C ILE A 242 -2.24 13.64 27.30
N ALA A 243 -3.08 14.17 26.42
CA ALA A 243 -3.29 15.61 26.37
C ALA A 243 -4.32 16.03 27.42
N ASP A 244 -3.94 16.94 28.31
CA ASP A 244 -4.88 17.58 29.22
C ASP A 244 -5.82 18.49 28.41
N PRO A 245 -7.16 18.28 28.47
CA PRO A 245 -8.10 19.09 27.70
C PRO A 245 -8.04 20.58 27.98
N GLU A 246 -7.69 20.97 29.21
CA GLU A 246 -7.55 22.39 29.56
C GLU A 246 -6.29 22.97 28.92
N LYS A 247 -5.17 22.23 28.93
CA LYS A 247 -3.93 22.64 28.25
C LYS A 247 -4.10 22.68 26.73
N HIS A 248 -4.75 21.68 26.16
CA HIS A 248 -5.02 21.61 24.72
C HIS A 248 -5.90 22.79 24.27
N PHE A 249 -6.95 23.09 25.03
CA PHE A 249 -7.76 24.27 24.77
C PHE A 249 -6.99 25.58 24.96
N ALA A 250 -6.11 25.68 25.97
CA ALA A 250 -5.26 26.85 26.18
C ALA A 250 -4.27 27.08 25.01
N VAL A 251 -3.72 26.01 24.42
CA VAL A 251 -2.89 26.10 23.20
C VAL A 251 -3.72 26.63 22.03
N LYS A 252 -4.91 26.08 21.78
CA LYS A 252 -5.84 26.58 20.75
C LYS A 252 -6.21 28.05 20.98
N GLN A 253 -6.47 28.44 22.22
CA GLN A 253 -6.74 29.82 22.60
C GLN A 253 -5.55 30.72 22.25
N ARG A 254 -4.32 30.32 22.64
CA ARG A 254 -3.10 31.08 22.36
C ARG A 254 -2.88 31.25 20.86
N GLN A 255 -3.10 30.21 20.05
CA GLN A 255 -3.03 30.28 18.59
C GLN A 255 -4.05 31.27 18.01
N ILE A 256 -5.27 31.30 18.54
CA ILE A 256 -6.29 32.28 18.11
C ILE A 256 -5.88 33.70 18.49
N GLN A 257 -5.39 33.93 19.71
CA GLN A 257 -4.90 35.25 20.14
C GLN A 257 -3.71 35.74 19.29
N LYS A 258 -2.84 34.82 18.85
CA LYS A 258 -1.74 35.10 17.92
C LYS A 258 -2.25 35.47 16.53
N LYS A 259 -3.20 34.72 15.97
CA LYS A 259 -3.78 34.98 14.64
C LYS A 259 -4.40 36.37 14.51
N PHE A 260 -4.96 36.90 15.59
CA PHE A 260 -5.53 38.25 15.66
C PHE A 260 -4.61 39.27 16.33
N GLY A 261 -3.38 38.87 16.68
CA GLY A 261 -2.37 39.73 17.28
C GLY A 261 -1.70 40.64 16.26
N GLU A 262 -1.04 41.70 16.75
CA GLU A 262 -0.27 42.62 15.93
C GLU A 262 1.21 42.23 15.96
N GLU A 263 1.82 42.10 14.78
CA GLU A 263 3.27 41.88 14.67
C GLU A 263 4.02 43.21 14.76
N VAL A 264 4.89 43.33 15.75
CA VAL A 264 5.73 44.52 15.97
C VAL A 264 7.19 44.14 15.73
N ALA A 265 7.93 44.96 14.98
CA ALA A 265 9.37 44.74 14.78
C ALA A 265 10.12 44.81 16.12
N VAL A 266 11.09 43.92 16.33
CA VAL A 266 11.95 43.96 17.50
C VAL A 266 13.19 44.76 17.13
N ASP A 267 13.35 45.97 17.68
CA ASP A 267 14.52 46.80 17.39
C ASP A 267 15.82 46.15 17.92
N PRO A 268 16.82 45.88 17.06
CA PRO A 268 18.15 45.46 17.50
C PRO A 268 18.86 46.60 18.23
N PRO A 269 19.63 46.35 19.33
CA PRO A 269 20.10 45.07 19.88
C PRO A 269 19.35 44.66 21.17
N THR A 270 18.05 44.97 21.27
CA THR A 270 17.36 45.01 22.57
C THR A 270 17.13 43.62 23.20
N ARG A 271 16.93 42.57 22.38
CA ARG A 271 16.84 41.16 22.79
C ARG A 271 16.96 40.22 21.58
N GLY A 272 17.44 38.99 21.80
CA GLY A 272 17.44 37.92 20.79
C GLY A 272 16.09 37.18 20.70
N PHE A 273 16.00 36.23 19.76
CA PHE A 273 14.79 35.43 19.50
C PHE A 273 14.35 34.61 20.72
N THR A 274 13.08 34.73 21.11
CA THR A 274 12.47 34.01 22.25
C THR A 274 11.15 33.34 21.88
N PRO A 275 10.69 32.31 22.64
CA PRO A 275 9.38 31.70 22.40
C PRO A 275 8.24 32.73 22.44
N GLY A 276 7.48 32.82 21.35
CA GLY A 276 6.43 33.83 21.14
C GLY A 276 6.76 34.86 20.06
N ASP A 277 8.04 34.97 19.68
CA ASP A 277 8.49 35.76 18.53
C ASP A 277 8.34 34.98 17.22
N VAL A 278 8.30 35.73 16.11
CA VAL A 278 8.34 35.21 14.75
C VAL A 278 9.63 35.69 14.11
N ALA A 279 10.44 34.75 13.65
CA ALA A 279 11.65 35.03 12.88
C ALA A 279 11.45 34.62 11.41
N ILE A 280 12.03 35.38 10.49
CA ILE A 280 12.27 34.93 9.13
C ILE A 280 13.70 34.42 9.10
N VAL A 281 13.87 33.11 8.91
CA VAL A 281 15.17 32.45 8.97
C VAL A 281 15.53 31.88 7.60
N SER A 282 16.72 32.20 7.10
CA SER A 282 17.30 31.50 5.96
C SER A 282 18.32 30.47 6.43
N TYR A 283 18.34 29.31 5.76
CA TYR A 283 19.24 28.21 6.08
C TYR A 283 20.02 27.76 4.84
N LYS A 284 21.25 27.31 5.05
CA LYS A 284 22.12 26.69 4.05
C LYS A 284 22.71 25.40 4.59
N PHE A 285 22.53 24.29 3.87
CA PHE A 285 23.06 22.99 4.24
C PHE A 285 24.36 22.69 3.49
N LYS A 286 25.39 22.24 4.22
CA LYS A 286 26.63 21.67 3.67
C LYS A 286 26.87 20.29 4.29
N GLN A 287 27.35 19.33 3.50
CA GLN A 287 27.86 18.06 4.04
C GLN A 287 29.24 18.28 4.64
N THR A 288 29.50 17.63 5.76
CA THR A 288 30.86 17.44 6.30
C THR A 288 31.65 16.51 5.38
N GLU A 289 32.94 16.80 5.15
CA GLU A 289 33.77 16.16 4.10
C GLU A 289 33.99 14.63 4.27
N GLU A 290 33.61 14.03 5.39
CA GLU A 290 33.83 12.61 5.67
C GLU A 290 32.96 11.63 4.84
N ASN A 291 31.83 12.07 4.26
CA ASN A 291 30.85 11.16 3.61
C ASN A 291 30.54 11.47 2.12
N GLY A 292 31.46 12.11 1.40
CA GLY A 292 31.37 12.28 -0.06
C GLY A 292 30.56 13.50 -0.48
N GLY A 293 31.23 14.65 -0.56
CA GLY A 293 30.65 15.97 -0.78
C GLY A 293 29.80 16.12 -2.04
N GLY A 294 28.48 16.07 -1.87
CA GLY A 294 27.48 16.59 -2.80
C GLY A 294 26.46 17.48 -2.07
N PRO A 295 25.86 18.49 -2.71
CA PRO A 295 24.85 19.32 -2.07
C PRO A 295 23.59 18.50 -1.72
N ILE A 296 23.30 18.39 -0.42
CA ILE A 296 22.11 17.75 0.17
C ILE A 296 20.80 18.21 -0.51
N PHE A 297 20.78 19.44 -1.01
CA PHE A 297 19.62 20.10 -1.61
C PHE A 297 19.01 19.34 -2.80
N ALA A 298 19.82 18.59 -3.57
CA ALA A 298 19.30 17.80 -4.69
C ALA A 298 18.53 16.54 -4.24
N ALA A 299 18.79 16.05 -3.03
CA ALA A 299 18.12 14.90 -2.43
C ALA A 299 16.96 15.29 -1.50
N ILE A 300 17.03 16.45 -0.84
CA ILE A 300 16.01 16.97 0.09
C ILE A 300 14.98 17.90 -0.59
N GLY A 301 15.28 18.40 -1.79
CA GLY A 301 14.64 19.56 -2.44
C GLY A 301 13.19 19.42 -2.94
N ALA A 302 12.34 18.56 -2.38
CA ALA A 302 10.92 18.52 -2.75
C ALA A 302 9.93 18.18 -1.63
N ASP A 303 10.30 17.34 -0.63
CA ASP A 303 9.29 16.61 0.14
C ASP A 303 9.37 16.72 1.68
N ILE A 304 10.27 17.54 2.25
CA ILE A 304 10.09 17.94 3.66
C ILE A 304 9.04 19.05 3.68
N PRO A 305 7.96 18.95 4.48
CA PRO A 305 6.97 20.01 4.65
C PRO A 305 7.56 21.15 5.49
N LEU A 306 8.60 21.81 4.99
CA LEU A 306 8.98 23.13 5.46
C LEU A 306 7.96 24.09 4.86
N VAL A 307 7.10 24.62 5.73
CA VAL A 307 6.01 25.54 5.42
C VAL A 307 6.48 26.57 4.39
N MET A 308 6.00 26.42 3.15
CA MET A 308 6.42 27.20 1.99
C MET A 308 6.21 28.70 2.21
N HIS A 309 7.22 29.53 1.90
CA HIS A 309 6.98 30.75 1.12
C HIS A 309 8.16 31.12 0.19
N ARG A 310 7.80 31.22 -1.10
CA ARG A 310 8.37 32.00 -2.23
C ARG A 310 9.86 31.86 -2.60
N ARG A 311 10.09 31.27 -3.78
CA ARG A 311 11.31 31.47 -4.59
C ARG A 311 11.42 32.93 -5.04
N ILE A 312 12.55 33.57 -4.78
CA ILE A 312 12.98 34.77 -5.51
C ILE A 312 14.27 34.38 -6.24
N ASP A 313 14.17 34.30 -7.56
CA ASP A 313 15.27 34.42 -8.53
C ASP A 313 16.48 33.49 -8.41
N GLY A 314 16.24 32.18 -8.53
CA GLY A 314 17.21 31.25 -9.16
C GLY A 314 18.54 30.98 -8.42
N SER A 315 18.81 31.62 -7.29
CA SER A 315 19.96 31.34 -6.44
C SER A 315 19.54 31.35 -4.97
N GLU A 316 19.48 30.15 -4.39
CA GLU A 316 19.72 29.82 -2.97
C GLU A 316 19.31 30.85 -1.90
N VAL A 317 18.00 31.06 -1.70
CA VAL A 317 17.41 31.46 -0.40
C VAL A 317 16.01 30.85 -0.27
N GLN A 318 15.76 30.06 0.78
CA GLN A 318 14.43 29.73 1.28
C GLN A 318 14.30 30.41 2.65
N ALA A 319 13.68 31.59 2.68
CA ALA A 319 13.38 32.27 3.93
C ALA A 319 12.10 31.65 4.52
N VAL A 320 12.21 30.98 5.65
CA VAL A 320 11.08 30.31 6.31
C VAL A 320 10.65 31.13 7.52
N ARG A 321 9.34 31.35 7.63
CA ARG A 321 8.73 31.94 8.81
C ARG A 321 8.74 30.90 9.93
N TYR A 322 9.48 31.18 10.98
CA TYR A 322 9.61 30.34 12.16
C TYR A 322 8.89 31.00 13.34
N ASP A 323 7.92 30.28 13.90
CA ASP A 323 7.31 30.58 15.21
C ASP A 323 7.66 29.41 16.13
N ALA A 324 8.42 29.69 17.19
CA ALA A 324 8.89 28.69 18.13
C ALA A 324 7.78 27.94 18.89
N GLU A 325 6.53 28.42 18.83
CA GLU A 325 5.38 27.75 19.46
C GLU A 325 4.48 27.02 18.46
N GLU A 326 4.67 27.21 17.15
CA GLU A 326 3.82 26.58 16.11
C GLU A 326 4.59 25.60 15.22
N VAL A 327 5.89 25.80 15.03
CA VAL A 327 6.71 25.00 14.11
C VAL A 327 7.81 24.29 14.90
N GLU A 328 7.83 22.97 14.88
CA GLU A 328 9.00 22.20 15.31
C GLU A 328 10.01 22.13 14.16
N LEU A 329 11.17 22.76 14.34
CA LEU A 329 12.31 22.58 13.43
C LEU A 329 13.03 21.27 13.75
N MET A 330 13.87 20.82 12.82
CA MET A 330 14.76 19.67 13.03
C MET A 330 15.49 19.82 14.39
N PRO A 331 15.57 18.74 15.21
CA PRO A 331 16.29 18.76 16.47
C PRO A 331 17.67 19.39 16.31
N GLY A 332 18.05 20.30 17.21
CA GLY A 332 19.31 21.06 17.13
C GLY A 332 19.25 22.39 16.36
N ILE A 333 18.34 22.56 15.39
CA ILE A 333 18.14 23.86 14.73
C ILE A 333 17.33 24.80 15.63
N GLY A 334 16.20 24.32 16.17
CA GLY A 334 15.32 25.14 17.01
C GLY A 334 16.05 25.71 18.23
N GLU A 335 16.89 24.90 18.88
CA GLU A 335 17.72 25.31 20.02
C GLU A 335 18.81 26.31 19.62
N ALA A 336 19.37 26.18 18.42
CA ALA A 336 20.43 27.06 17.97
C ALA A 336 19.96 28.48 17.65
N ILE A 337 18.71 28.63 17.20
CA ILE A 337 18.07 29.92 16.86
C ILE A 337 17.66 30.68 18.12
N LEU A 338 17.41 29.99 19.24
CA LEU A 338 17.09 30.66 20.50
C LEU A 338 18.21 31.62 20.91
N GLY A 339 17.84 32.87 21.15
CA GLY A 339 18.74 33.94 21.56
C GLY A 339 19.51 34.63 20.42
N MET A 340 19.41 34.17 19.17
CA MET A 340 20.03 34.85 18.03
C MET A 340 19.36 36.22 17.77
N GLN A 341 20.16 37.19 17.37
CA GLN A 341 19.70 38.54 17.00
C GLN A 341 19.34 38.62 15.50
N GLU A 342 18.62 39.68 15.12
CA GLU A 342 18.42 40.01 13.71
C GLU A 342 19.77 40.23 13.01
N ASP A 343 19.88 39.75 11.76
CA ASP A 343 21.08 39.68 10.93
C ASP A 343 22.23 38.80 11.45
N GLU A 344 22.04 38.09 12.56
CA GLU A 344 23.04 37.15 13.08
C GLU A 344 23.10 35.87 12.23
N GLU A 345 24.33 35.44 11.91
CA GLU A 345 24.62 34.18 11.21
C GLU A 345 25.29 33.18 12.15
N LYS A 346 24.78 31.95 12.19
CA LYS A 346 25.29 30.90 13.07
C LYS A 346 25.32 29.56 12.33
N THR A 347 26.46 28.88 12.37
CA THR A 347 26.63 27.54 11.78
C THR A 347 26.58 26.50 12.88
N VAL A 348 25.79 25.44 12.67
CA VAL A 348 25.55 24.36 13.62
C VAL A 348 25.64 23.04 12.88
N THR A 349 26.33 22.07 13.46
CA THR A 349 26.32 20.70 12.96
C THR A 349 25.14 19.96 13.59
N VAL A 350 24.26 19.42 12.75
CA VAL A 350 23.08 18.66 13.17
C VAL A 350 23.13 17.27 12.54
N ARG A 351 22.83 16.25 13.34
CA ARG A 351 22.68 14.88 12.85
C ARG A 351 21.25 14.64 12.41
N ILE A 352 21.08 14.25 11.16
CA ILE A 352 19.76 13.91 10.62
C ILE A 352 19.29 12.60 11.27
N PRO A 353 18.05 12.52 11.80
CA PRO A 353 17.54 11.28 12.39
C PRO A 353 17.62 10.09 11.43
N GLU A 354 17.92 8.90 11.96
CA GLU A 354 17.97 7.66 11.17
C GLU A 354 16.57 7.23 10.68
N GLU A 355 15.53 7.70 11.36
CA GLU A 355 14.11 7.39 11.09
C GLU A 355 13.52 8.22 9.92
N TRP A 356 14.26 9.19 9.39
CA TRP A 356 13.82 9.95 8.24
C TRP A 356 13.76 9.09 6.98
N ASP A 357 12.66 9.22 6.25
CA ASP A 357 12.34 8.31 5.14
C ASP A 357 13.31 8.39 3.95
N VAL A 358 14.11 9.46 3.83
CA VAL A 358 15.01 9.68 2.70
C VAL A 358 16.38 9.03 2.96
N ALA A 359 16.58 7.82 2.44
CA ALA A 359 17.77 6.98 2.65
C ALA A 359 19.13 7.63 2.27
N SER A 360 19.13 8.66 1.42
CA SER A 360 20.35 9.36 1.02
C SER A 360 20.86 10.36 2.08
N VAL A 361 20.05 10.69 3.09
CA VAL A 361 20.38 11.70 4.10
C VAL A 361 20.10 11.24 5.54
N SER A 362 19.41 10.12 5.74
CA SER A 362 19.15 9.53 7.07
C SER A 362 20.46 9.20 7.81
N GLY A 363 20.60 9.67 9.06
CA GLY A 363 21.77 9.38 9.90
C GLY A 363 23.05 10.15 9.55
N VAL A 364 23.01 11.05 8.55
CA VAL A 364 24.17 11.82 8.10
C VAL A 364 24.30 13.12 8.91
N ASP A 365 25.54 13.49 9.24
CA ASP A 365 25.84 14.80 9.83
C ASP A 365 25.83 15.89 8.76
N ALA A 366 25.12 16.99 9.04
CA ALA A 366 25.02 18.14 8.15
C ALA A 366 25.38 19.43 8.88
N GLU A 367 26.21 20.27 8.25
CA GLU A 367 26.44 21.64 8.71
C GLU A 367 25.33 22.54 8.17
N VAL A 368 24.62 23.21 9.08
CA VAL A 368 23.53 24.13 8.77
C VAL A 368 23.95 25.53 9.16
N THR A 369 24.09 26.42 8.19
CA THR A 369 24.26 27.87 8.43
C THR A 369 22.89 28.52 8.46
N LEU A 370 22.54 29.11 9.60
CA LEU A 370 21.28 29.77 9.89
C LEU A 370 21.49 31.29 9.93
N LYS A 371 20.57 32.05 9.34
CA LYS A 371 20.55 33.52 9.40
C LYS A 371 19.16 34.02 9.74
N ILE A 372 19.03 34.87 10.76
CA ILE A 372 17.77 35.58 11.02
C ILE A 372 17.73 36.84 10.14
N GLU A 373 16.88 36.85 9.13
CA GLU A 373 16.68 38.00 8.24
C GLU A 373 15.73 39.05 8.84
N MET A 374 14.83 38.63 9.72
CA MET A 374 13.87 39.52 10.36
C MET A 374 13.38 38.94 11.67
N LEU A 375 13.26 39.78 12.70
CA LEU A 375 12.73 39.41 14.00
C LEU A 375 11.51 40.26 14.38
N ARG A 376 10.38 39.61 14.67
CA ARG A 376 9.13 40.27 15.07
C ARG A 376 8.56 39.66 16.34
N ASN A 377 7.93 40.49 17.16
CA ASN A 377 7.17 40.07 18.33
C ASN A 377 5.68 40.07 17.99
N ILE A 378 4.95 39.01 18.33
CA ILE A 378 3.48 39.02 18.25
C ILE A 378 2.93 39.57 19.55
N VAL A 379 2.33 40.76 19.49
CA VAL A 379 1.48 41.27 20.57
C VAL A 379 0.14 40.56 20.49
N LEU A 380 -0.08 39.61 21.41
CA LEU A 380 -1.31 38.82 21.49
C LEU A 380 -2.53 39.72 21.64
N LYS A 381 -3.60 39.40 20.92
CA LYS A 381 -4.88 40.07 21.11
C LYS A 381 -5.41 39.80 22.53
N PRO A 382 -5.93 40.81 23.25
CA PRO A 382 -6.59 40.59 24.53
C PRO A 382 -7.72 39.58 24.41
N LEU A 383 -7.87 38.74 25.44
CA LEU A 383 -8.94 37.76 25.49
C LEU A 383 -10.26 38.46 25.87
N ASP A 384 -11.06 38.82 24.87
CA ASP A 384 -12.34 39.53 25.02
C ASP A 384 -13.48 38.84 24.27
N ASP A 385 -14.71 39.37 24.39
CA ASP A 385 -15.90 38.85 23.71
C ASP A 385 -15.78 38.88 22.18
N GLY A 386 -14.90 39.70 21.61
CA GLY A 386 -14.64 39.76 20.17
C GLY A 386 -13.96 38.49 19.64
N LEU A 387 -13.24 37.76 20.48
CA LEU A 387 -12.61 36.48 20.14
C LEU A 387 -13.53 35.27 20.37
N ALA A 388 -14.66 35.44 21.08
CA ALA A 388 -15.54 34.34 21.46
C ALA A 388 -15.99 33.45 20.28
N PRO A 389 -16.43 33.99 19.12
CA PRO A 389 -16.85 33.16 17.99
C PRO A 389 -15.73 32.33 17.34
N TRP A 390 -14.47 32.69 17.56
CA TRP A 390 -13.30 32.00 17.02
C TRP A 390 -12.80 30.89 17.94
N LEU A 391 -13.04 31.00 19.24
CA LEU A 391 -12.66 30.02 20.27
C LEU A 391 -13.55 28.78 20.24
N ALA A 392 -14.87 28.98 20.09
CA ALA A 392 -15.86 27.91 20.03
C ALA A 392 -17.02 28.27 19.12
N SER A 393 -17.58 27.26 18.44
CA SER A 393 -18.64 27.49 17.47
C SER A 393 -19.93 27.95 18.15
N GLY A 394 -20.51 29.05 17.67
CA GLY A 394 -21.76 29.60 18.21
C GLY A 394 -21.66 30.12 19.64
N ALA A 395 -20.48 30.53 20.10
CA ALA A 395 -20.31 31.23 21.37
C ALA A 395 -20.74 32.71 21.25
N ILE A 396 -21.46 33.19 22.26
CA ILE A 396 -22.03 34.56 22.27
C ILE A 396 -21.14 35.54 23.03
N ASN A 397 -20.40 35.04 24.03
CA ASN A 397 -19.47 35.81 24.85
C ASN A 397 -18.28 34.92 25.27
N LEU A 398 -17.27 35.51 25.90
CA LEU A 398 -16.05 34.82 26.27
C LEU A 398 -16.28 33.66 27.23
N GLN A 399 -17.14 33.84 28.25
CA GLN A 399 -17.42 32.77 29.22
C GLN A 399 -18.03 31.53 28.56
N ASP A 400 -19.00 31.74 27.67
CA ASP A 400 -19.62 30.69 26.87
C ASP A 400 -18.60 30.02 25.94
N ALA A 401 -17.69 30.81 25.35
CA ALA A 401 -16.62 30.30 24.50
C ALA A 401 -15.60 29.43 25.23
N LEU A 402 -15.23 29.79 26.47
CA LEU A 402 -14.29 28.99 27.27
C LEU A 402 -14.91 27.64 27.66
N VAL A 403 -16.18 27.62 28.09
CA VAL A 403 -16.87 26.38 28.49
C VAL A 403 -17.11 25.47 27.28
N LYS A 404 -17.63 26.03 26.17
CA LYS A 404 -17.85 25.27 24.93
C LYS A 404 -16.52 24.80 24.34
N GLY A 405 -15.51 25.65 24.34
CA GLY A 405 -14.20 25.36 23.80
C GLY A 405 -13.51 24.19 24.50
N VAL A 406 -13.52 24.15 25.84
CA VAL A 406 -13.01 22.99 26.59
C VAL A 406 -13.81 21.72 26.27
N LYS A 407 -15.13 21.82 26.10
CA LYS A 407 -15.97 20.67 25.72
C LYS A 407 -15.66 20.17 24.31
N GLU A 408 -15.50 21.07 23.34
CA GLU A 408 -15.06 20.73 21.98
C GLU A 408 -13.66 20.09 22.00
N SER A 409 -12.72 20.68 22.75
CA SER A 409 -11.37 20.13 22.91
C SER A 409 -11.36 18.75 23.56
N LYS A 410 -12.26 18.45 24.50
CA LYS A 410 -12.42 17.09 25.04
C LYS A 410 -12.85 16.08 23.97
N LEU A 411 -13.71 16.48 23.04
CA LEU A 411 -14.17 15.60 21.97
C LEU A 411 -13.07 15.37 20.93
N THR A 412 -12.37 16.43 20.51
CA THR A 412 -11.26 16.30 19.56
C THR A 412 -10.12 15.48 20.15
N LEU A 413 -9.77 15.71 21.42
CA LEU A 413 -8.76 14.93 22.10
C LEU A 413 -9.16 13.46 22.21
N ALA A 414 -10.43 13.13 22.46
CA ALA A 414 -10.85 11.73 22.50
C ALA A 414 -10.67 11.03 21.14
N GLU A 415 -10.85 11.75 20.03
CA GLU A 415 -10.59 11.22 18.68
C GLU A 415 -9.09 11.08 18.41
N GLU A 416 -8.30 12.08 18.76
CA GLU A 416 -6.84 12.09 18.64
C GLU A 416 -6.17 11.04 19.53
N GLU A 417 -6.64 10.84 20.76
CA GLU A 417 -6.22 9.76 21.66
C GLU A 417 -6.51 8.38 21.06
N GLY A 418 -7.65 8.23 20.37
CA GLY A 418 -7.98 7.00 19.66
C GLY A 418 -6.98 6.68 18.56
N GLN A 419 -6.61 7.69 17.75
CA GLN A 419 -5.60 7.55 16.70
C GLN A 419 -4.20 7.33 17.27
N ALA A 420 -3.81 8.09 18.30
CA ALA A 420 -2.53 7.93 18.97
C ALA A 420 -2.38 6.54 19.59
N LEU A 421 -3.46 5.96 20.13
CA LEU A 421 -3.47 4.59 20.61
C LEU A 421 -3.29 3.59 19.47
N GLU A 422 -3.96 3.78 18.33
CA GLU A 422 -3.78 2.96 17.12
C GLU A 422 -2.34 2.99 16.62
N ASP A 423 -1.75 4.17 16.52
CA ASP A 423 -0.38 4.36 16.07
C ASP A 423 0.63 3.76 17.09
N ALA A 424 0.41 3.98 18.39
CA ALA A 424 1.29 3.46 19.43
C ALA A 424 1.27 1.93 19.52
N VAL A 425 0.09 1.31 19.43
CA VAL A 425 -0.04 -0.16 19.36
C VAL A 425 0.60 -0.69 18.08
N THR A 426 0.39 -0.02 16.95
CA THR A 426 1.02 -0.39 15.66
C THR A 426 2.54 -0.37 15.78
N ALA A 427 3.11 0.69 16.33
CA ALA A 427 4.55 0.81 16.57
C ALA A 427 5.07 -0.26 17.54
N ALA A 428 4.37 -0.52 18.64
CA ALA A 428 4.76 -1.54 19.62
C ALA A 428 4.74 -2.95 19.03
N VAL A 429 3.68 -3.31 18.28
CA VAL A 429 3.60 -4.62 17.60
C VAL A 429 4.69 -4.72 16.54
N ALA A 430 4.92 -3.66 15.75
CA ALA A 430 5.98 -3.66 14.75
C ALA A 430 7.37 -3.85 15.38
N GLY A 431 7.68 -3.15 16.47
CA GLY A 431 8.96 -3.27 17.17
C GLY A 431 9.22 -4.66 17.75
N ALA A 432 8.16 -5.39 18.11
CA ALA A 432 8.25 -6.73 18.67
C ALA A 432 8.41 -7.84 17.63
N VAL A 433 8.12 -7.58 16.36
CA VAL A 433 8.21 -8.60 15.30
C VAL A 433 9.63 -8.64 14.76
N ALA A 434 10.34 -9.74 15.03
CA ALA A 434 11.72 -9.97 14.61
C ALA A 434 11.85 -10.71 13.25
N SER A 435 10.72 -11.07 12.61
CA SER A 435 10.73 -11.79 11.32
C SER A 435 11.00 -10.86 10.13
N GLU A 436 11.58 -11.43 9.07
CA GLU A 436 11.75 -10.77 7.77
C GLU A 436 10.39 -10.40 7.17
N LEU A 437 10.33 -9.26 6.46
CA LEU A 437 9.11 -8.82 5.78
C LEU A 437 9.13 -9.24 4.30
N PRO A 438 8.08 -9.94 3.81
CA PRO A 438 7.93 -10.18 2.38
C PRO A 438 7.79 -8.87 1.60
N LYS A 439 8.51 -8.73 0.48
CA LYS A 439 8.49 -7.51 -0.35
C LYS A 439 7.11 -7.24 -0.93
N ARG A 440 6.37 -8.29 -1.25
CA ARG A 440 4.98 -8.21 -1.72
C ARG A 440 4.07 -7.59 -0.67
N LEU A 441 4.28 -7.89 0.61
CA LEU A 441 3.52 -7.31 1.72
C LEU A 441 3.84 -5.81 1.90
N ILE A 442 5.11 -5.44 1.79
CA ILE A 442 5.56 -4.02 1.79
C ILE A 442 4.88 -3.27 0.64
N PHE A 443 4.97 -3.80 -0.58
CA PHE A 443 4.36 -3.18 -1.76
C PHE A 443 2.85 -3.02 -1.61
N GLN A 444 2.13 -4.06 -1.14
CA GLN A 444 0.68 -3.97 -0.94
C GLN A 444 0.32 -2.94 0.13
N THR A 445 1.11 -2.86 1.20
CA THR A 445 0.91 -1.86 2.25
C THR A 445 1.13 -0.45 1.73
N ALA A 446 2.17 -0.23 0.92
CA ALA A 446 2.44 1.03 0.26
C ALA A 446 1.31 1.45 -0.68
N VAL A 447 0.75 0.53 -1.47
CA VAL A 447 -0.42 0.81 -2.32
C VAL A 447 -1.59 1.31 -1.47
N ASN A 448 -1.89 0.65 -0.34
CA ASN A 448 -3.00 1.04 0.52
C ASN A 448 -2.77 2.42 1.15
N LEU A 449 -1.59 2.66 1.74
CA LEU A 449 -1.25 3.95 2.34
C LEU A 449 -1.23 5.09 1.32
N TYR A 450 -0.69 4.84 0.12
CA TYR A 450 -0.72 5.81 -0.97
C TYR A 450 -2.17 6.12 -1.38
N MET A 451 -3.03 5.10 -1.52
CA MET A 451 -4.45 5.31 -1.82
C MET A 451 -5.16 6.13 -0.75
N ASP A 452 -4.87 5.87 0.53
CA ASP A 452 -5.45 6.59 1.66
C ASP A 452 -4.96 8.05 1.74
N SER A 453 -3.74 8.32 1.25
CA SER A 453 -3.19 9.69 1.17
C SER A 453 -3.85 10.54 0.08
N LEU A 454 -4.51 9.93 -0.91
CA LEU A 454 -5.11 10.67 -2.01
C LEU A 454 -6.43 11.35 -1.58
N PRO A 455 -6.66 12.61 -1.98
CA PRO A 455 -7.91 13.30 -1.66
C PRO A 455 -9.09 12.59 -2.32
N LYS A 456 -10.03 12.12 -1.50
CA LYS A 456 -11.26 11.41 -1.90
C LYS A 456 -12.17 12.21 -2.85
N THR A 457 -11.91 13.52 -3.02
CA THR A 457 -12.64 14.46 -3.86
C THR A 457 -12.23 14.48 -5.34
N ARG A 458 -11.07 13.93 -5.70
CA ARG A 458 -10.68 13.83 -7.11
C ARG A 458 -10.87 12.39 -7.57
N GLY A 459 -11.60 12.19 -8.67
CA GLY A 459 -11.74 10.89 -9.36
C GLY A 459 -10.43 10.34 -9.94
N THR A 460 -9.29 10.70 -9.35
CA THR A 460 -7.93 10.30 -9.71
C THR A 460 -7.54 9.05 -8.93
N THR A 461 -8.42 8.05 -8.86
CA THR A 461 -7.94 6.67 -8.67
C THR A 461 -7.44 6.21 -10.03
N GLN A 462 -6.29 6.73 -10.48
CA GLN A 462 -5.51 6.03 -11.48
C GLN A 462 -5.28 4.61 -10.93
N ASN A 463 -5.27 3.62 -11.81
CA ASN A 463 -5.06 2.23 -11.41
C ASN A 463 -3.62 2.10 -10.91
N ILE A 464 -3.36 2.39 -9.65
CA ILE A 464 -2.02 2.49 -9.06
C ILE A 464 -1.29 1.15 -9.11
N GLU A 465 -2.02 0.04 -9.09
CA GLU A 465 -1.46 -1.29 -9.39
C GLU A 465 -0.81 -1.39 -10.78
N SER A 466 -1.20 -0.53 -11.74
CA SER A 466 -0.61 -0.48 -13.09
C SER A 466 0.50 0.56 -13.26
N ALA A 467 0.82 1.31 -12.21
CA ALA A 467 1.90 2.30 -12.19
C ALA A 467 2.89 1.99 -11.03
N PRO A 468 3.63 0.86 -11.10
CA PRO A 468 4.51 0.41 -10.02
C PRO A 468 5.57 1.45 -9.63
N THR A 469 6.04 2.24 -10.58
CA THR A 469 7.03 3.30 -10.34
C THR A 469 6.54 4.42 -9.43
N LEU A 470 5.23 4.69 -9.37
CA LEU A 470 4.67 5.65 -8.41
C LEU A 470 4.69 5.09 -6.99
N VAL A 471 4.37 3.80 -6.85
CA VAL A 471 4.38 3.10 -5.57
C VAL A 471 5.81 2.95 -5.06
N GLU A 472 6.76 2.58 -5.93
CA GLU A 472 8.19 2.49 -5.57
C GLU A 472 8.71 3.82 -5.02
N ARG A 473 8.41 4.95 -5.68
CA ARG A 473 8.77 6.27 -5.16
C ARG A 473 8.12 6.58 -3.82
N TYR A 474 6.88 6.14 -3.61
CA TYR A 474 6.19 6.32 -2.33
C TYR A 474 6.83 5.46 -1.23
N ILE A 475 7.25 4.23 -1.55
CA ILE A 475 8.01 3.37 -0.63
C ILE A 475 9.32 4.07 -0.25
N ASP A 476 10.05 4.60 -1.24
CA ASP A 476 11.33 5.27 -1.00
C ASP A 476 11.18 6.51 -0.13
N SER A 477 10.06 7.22 -0.19
CA SER A 477 9.81 8.45 0.60
C SER A 477 9.01 8.24 1.88
N ASN A 478 8.49 7.04 2.14
CA ASN A 478 7.70 6.71 3.34
C ASN A 478 8.12 5.35 3.91
N ARG A 479 9.40 5.00 3.78
CA ARG A 479 9.92 3.65 4.05
C ARG A 479 9.62 3.23 5.48
N TYR A 480 9.91 4.09 6.47
CA TYR A 480 9.71 3.78 7.88
C TYR A 480 8.23 3.48 8.14
N LYS A 481 7.33 4.33 7.65
CA LYS A 481 5.89 4.17 7.83
C LYS A 481 5.35 2.91 7.15
N VAL A 482 5.75 2.66 5.90
CA VAL A 482 5.32 1.49 5.13
C VAL A 482 5.80 0.19 5.78
N GLU A 483 7.08 0.10 6.14
CA GLU A 483 7.64 -1.09 6.78
C GLU A 483 7.03 -1.33 8.16
N THR A 484 6.90 -0.29 8.99
CA THR A 484 6.28 -0.38 10.33
C THR A 484 4.83 -0.86 10.22
N THR A 485 4.05 -0.28 9.31
CA THR A 485 2.66 -0.69 9.09
C THR A 485 2.57 -2.12 8.55
N ALA A 486 3.44 -2.52 7.63
CA ALA A 486 3.47 -3.88 7.08
C ALA A 486 3.84 -4.91 8.17
N ARG A 487 4.81 -4.57 9.02
CA ARG A 487 5.26 -5.40 10.14
C ARG A 487 4.19 -5.54 11.21
N ALA A 488 3.55 -4.45 11.59
CA ALA A 488 2.41 -4.48 12.52
C ALA A 488 1.27 -5.34 11.99
N ARG A 489 0.91 -5.22 10.69
CA ARG A 489 -0.12 -6.06 10.07
C ARG A 489 0.22 -7.55 10.11
N MET A 490 1.47 -7.89 9.84
CA MET A 490 1.95 -9.27 9.95
C MET A 490 1.86 -9.78 11.39
N GLY A 491 2.27 -8.97 12.37
CA GLY A 491 2.18 -9.29 13.80
C GLY A 491 0.74 -9.45 14.29
N LEU A 492 -0.14 -8.49 13.97
CA LEU A 492 -1.58 -8.55 14.30
C LEU A 492 -2.25 -9.79 13.71
N ARG A 493 -1.85 -10.19 12.49
CA ARG A 493 -2.32 -11.44 11.89
C ARG A 493 -1.87 -12.65 12.67
N ALA A 494 -0.60 -12.72 13.04
CA ALA A 494 -0.08 -13.83 13.83
C ALA A 494 -0.76 -13.92 15.20
N ILE A 495 -1.09 -12.78 15.83
CA ILE A 495 -1.87 -12.74 17.08
C ILE A 495 -3.29 -13.25 16.86
N ALA A 496 -3.95 -12.83 15.78
CA ALA A 496 -5.29 -13.32 15.45
C ALA A 496 -5.30 -14.85 15.27
N ASP A 497 -4.30 -15.39 14.58
CA ASP A 497 -4.15 -16.82 14.34
C ASP A 497 -3.81 -17.58 15.63
N SER A 498 -2.91 -17.05 16.49
CA SER A 498 -2.52 -17.71 17.75
C SER A 498 -3.62 -17.73 18.80
N GLU A 499 -4.42 -16.66 18.86
CA GLU A 499 -5.54 -16.51 19.80
C GLU A 499 -6.87 -17.07 19.26
N GLY A 500 -6.88 -17.55 18.01
CA GLY A 500 -8.07 -18.13 17.38
C GLY A 500 -9.19 -17.10 17.14
N LEU A 501 -8.82 -15.85 16.83
CA LEU A 501 -9.75 -14.76 16.55
C LEU A 501 -10.32 -14.91 15.14
N VAL A 502 -11.53 -15.45 15.04
CA VAL A 502 -12.21 -15.69 13.77
C VAL A 502 -13.39 -14.73 13.60
N ALA A 503 -13.46 -14.05 12.45
CA ALA A 503 -14.56 -13.15 12.17
C ALA A 503 -15.91 -13.88 12.00
N ASP A 504 -16.97 -13.30 12.54
CA ASP A 504 -18.35 -13.72 12.30
C ASP A 504 -18.74 -13.50 10.82
N GLU A 505 -19.15 -14.56 10.14
CA GLU A 505 -19.58 -14.53 8.74
C GLU A 505 -20.69 -13.52 8.46
N ALA A 506 -21.60 -13.26 9.43
CA ALA A 506 -22.66 -12.27 9.26
C ALA A 506 -22.09 -10.85 9.14
N LEU A 507 -21.10 -10.52 9.97
CA LEU A 507 -20.43 -9.22 9.97
C LEU A 507 -19.50 -9.06 8.77
N VAL A 508 -18.81 -10.13 8.37
CA VAL A 508 -18.04 -10.18 7.10
C VAL A 508 -18.96 -9.88 5.92
N ARG A 509 -20.13 -10.53 5.87
CA ARG A 509 -21.11 -10.33 4.80
C ARG A 509 -21.57 -8.89 4.71
N GLU A 510 -21.86 -8.26 5.84
CA GLU A 510 -22.29 -6.86 5.87
C GLU A 510 -21.20 -5.93 5.35
N ARG A 511 -19.98 -6.04 5.89
CA ARG A 511 -18.85 -5.18 5.50
C ARG A 511 -18.46 -5.39 4.03
N ALA A 512 -18.53 -6.63 3.53
CA ALA A 512 -18.30 -6.93 2.11
C ALA A 512 -19.38 -6.30 1.20
N LYS A 513 -20.66 -6.29 1.63
CA LYS A 513 -21.74 -5.59 0.90
C LYS A 513 -21.52 -4.08 0.87
N GLN A 514 -21.11 -3.48 1.99
CA GLN A 514 -20.81 -2.05 2.06
C GLN A 514 -19.65 -1.69 1.11
N ALA A 515 -18.58 -2.48 1.09
CA ALA A 515 -17.46 -2.29 0.16
C ALA A 515 -17.88 -2.40 -1.31
N ARG A 516 -18.74 -3.37 -1.66
CA ARG A 516 -19.33 -3.48 -3.02
C ARG A 516 -20.19 -2.26 -3.36
N ALA A 517 -21.00 -1.77 -2.41
CA ALA A 517 -21.85 -0.60 -2.61
C ALA A 517 -21.00 0.68 -2.85
N GLN A 518 -19.94 0.87 -2.08
CA GLN A 518 -19.01 1.99 -2.28
C GLN A 518 -18.31 1.94 -3.64
N LYS A 519 -17.89 0.76 -4.12
CA LYS A 519 -17.34 0.60 -5.47
C LYS A 519 -18.35 0.90 -6.57
N LYS A 520 -19.63 0.57 -6.38
CA LYS A 520 -20.70 0.92 -7.34
C LYS A 520 -21.01 2.42 -7.33
N ALA A 521 -20.96 3.05 -6.16
CA ALA A 521 -21.21 4.49 -6.00
C ALA A 521 -20.06 5.34 -6.57
N ASN A 522 -18.84 4.81 -6.67
CA ASN A 522 -17.72 5.53 -7.25
C ASN A 522 -17.81 5.52 -8.80
N PRO A 523 -17.97 6.70 -9.45
CA PRO A 523 -18.19 6.81 -10.89
C PRO A 523 -17.04 6.26 -11.75
N VAL A 524 -15.82 6.17 -11.18
CA VAL A 524 -14.64 5.63 -11.87
C VAL A 524 -14.67 4.11 -11.95
N THR A 525 -15.19 3.44 -10.91
CA THR A 525 -15.26 1.97 -10.85
C THR A 525 -16.59 1.43 -11.33
N ALA A 526 -17.66 2.23 -11.36
CA ALA A 526 -18.99 1.86 -11.86
C ALA A 526 -18.95 1.19 -13.24
N GLY A 527 -18.20 1.76 -14.20
CA GLY A 527 -18.08 1.22 -15.56
C GLY A 527 -17.33 -0.11 -15.69
N LYS A 528 -16.58 -0.55 -14.66
CA LYS A 528 -15.92 -1.88 -14.61
C LYS A 528 -16.76 -2.95 -13.93
N VAL A 529 -17.82 -2.56 -13.20
CA VAL A 529 -18.66 -3.47 -12.41
C VAL A 529 -19.84 -4.01 -13.23
N GLU A 530 -20.28 -3.31 -14.28
CA GLU A 530 -21.45 -3.69 -15.10
C GLU A 530 -21.24 -4.93 -16.00
N GLY A 531 -20.02 -5.47 -16.12
CA GLY A 531 -19.69 -6.56 -17.04
C GLY A 531 -19.21 -7.87 -16.41
N LYS A 532 -19.16 -7.99 -15.08
CA LYS A 532 -18.78 -9.23 -14.40
C LYS A 532 -20.02 -9.90 -13.83
N GLU A 533 -20.27 -11.14 -14.27
CA GLU A 533 -21.29 -12.05 -13.72
C GLU A 533 -21.27 -12.07 -12.19
N GLU A 534 -22.42 -12.38 -11.60
CA GLU A 534 -22.67 -12.47 -10.15
C GLU A 534 -21.74 -13.49 -9.47
N GLU A 535 -20.48 -13.08 -9.27
CA GLU A 535 -19.57 -13.77 -8.37
C GLU A 535 -20.20 -13.76 -6.97
N LYS A 536 -20.37 -14.95 -6.40
CA LYS A 536 -20.85 -15.11 -5.03
C LYS A 536 -20.04 -14.19 -4.13
N LEU A 537 -20.71 -13.52 -3.20
CA LEU A 537 -20.05 -12.54 -2.33
C LEU A 537 -18.91 -13.21 -1.58
N GLU A 538 -19.13 -14.44 -1.12
CA GLU A 538 -18.19 -15.27 -0.38
C GLU A 538 -16.89 -15.58 -1.16
N ASP A 539 -16.93 -15.58 -2.49
CA ASP A 539 -15.77 -15.87 -3.35
C ASP A 539 -15.03 -14.59 -3.76
N SER A 540 -15.57 -13.41 -3.44
CA SER A 540 -15.07 -12.15 -3.98
C SER A 540 -13.97 -11.53 -3.13
N LYS A 541 -13.17 -10.66 -3.76
CA LYS A 541 -12.11 -9.91 -3.08
C LYS A 541 -12.63 -9.08 -1.91
N GLU A 542 -13.86 -8.56 -2.01
CA GLU A 542 -14.47 -7.79 -0.94
C GLU A 542 -14.72 -8.63 0.32
N TRP A 543 -15.05 -9.92 0.17
CA TRP A 543 -15.25 -10.81 1.31
C TRP A 543 -13.94 -11.11 2.02
N SER A 544 -12.90 -11.49 1.28
CA SER A 544 -11.59 -11.78 1.88
C SER A 544 -10.97 -10.55 2.53
N SER A 545 -11.09 -9.37 1.90
CA SER A 545 -10.66 -8.10 2.51
C SER A 545 -11.48 -7.71 3.75
N ALA A 546 -12.80 -7.90 3.72
CA ALA A 546 -13.65 -7.63 4.88
C ALA A 546 -13.31 -8.55 6.05
N LYS A 547 -13.17 -9.86 5.78
CA LYS A 547 -12.80 -10.85 6.79
C LYS A 547 -11.46 -10.50 7.43
N TYR A 548 -10.44 -10.23 6.61
CA TYR A 548 -9.13 -9.82 7.09
C TYR A 548 -9.20 -8.58 7.98
N ALA A 549 -9.91 -7.53 7.54
CA ALA A 549 -10.05 -6.29 8.32
C ALA A 549 -10.69 -6.54 9.69
N ILE A 550 -11.76 -7.35 9.74
CA ILE A 550 -12.45 -7.67 10.99
C ILE A 550 -11.53 -8.46 11.94
N GLU A 551 -10.77 -9.43 11.41
CA GLU A 551 -9.83 -10.21 12.23
C GLU A 551 -8.68 -9.33 12.76
N MET A 552 -8.22 -8.34 12.00
CA MET A 552 -7.26 -7.34 12.49
C MET A 552 -7.87 -6.45 13.57
N ASP A 553 -9.10 -5.95 13.37
CA ASP A 553 -9.82 -5.14 14.35
C ASP A 553 -9.98 -5.93 15.67
N MET A 554 -10.29 -7.23 15.58
CA MET A 554 -10.38 -8.12 16.74
C MET A 554 -9.04 -8.34 17.44
N ALA A 555 -7.94 -8.54 16.70
CA ALA A 555 -6.61 -8.69 17.29
C ALA A 555 -6.15 -7.42 18.00
N PHE A 556 -6.46 -6.27 17.39
CA PHE A 556 -6.21 -4.96 17.97
C PHE A 556 -7.00 -4.74 19.28
N ASP A 557 -8.30 -5.06 19.28
CA ASP A 557 -9.13 -5.00 20.48
C ASP A 557 -8.70 -6.00 21.56
N TRP A 558 -8.16 -7.15 21.15
CA TRP A 558 -7.57 -8.13 22.07
C TRP A 558 -6.33 -7.53 22.73
N LEU A 559 -5.41 -6.93 21.97
CA LEU A 559 -4.22 -6.28 22.53
C LEU A 559 -4.58 -5.19 23.52
N LYS A 560 -5.55 -4.33 23.20
CA LYS A 560 -6.03 -3.28 24.12
C LYS A 560 -6.45 -3.80 25.50
N LYS A 561 -6.90 -5.05 25.59
CA LYS A 561 -7.38 -5.67 26.83
C LYS A 561 -6.30 -6.44 27.59
N HIS A 562 -5.24 -6.86 26.91
CA HIS A 562 -4.24 -7.79 27.46
C HIS A 562 -2.84 -7.18 27.61
N VAL A 563 -2.60 -6.02 27.00
CA VAL A 563 -1.32 -5.30 27.01
C VAL A 563 -1.41 -4.13 27.99
N VAL A 564 -0.29 -3.81 28.64
CA VAL A 564 -0.22 -2.64 29.52
C VAL A 564 -0.20 -1.38 28.65
N ILE A 565 -1.21 -0.53 28.82
CA ILE A 565 -1.25 0.79 28.18
C ILE A 565 -0.88 1.83 29.22
N GLU A 566 0.36 2.30 29.16
CA GLU A 566 0.88 3.38 29.99
C GLU A 566 0.49 4.71 29.35
N ARG A 567 -0.25 5.51 30.11
CA ARG A 567 -0.65 6.84 29.67
C ARG A 567 0.30 7.87 30.30
N ILE A 568 1.08 8.57 29.47
CA ILE A 568 2.20 9.43 29.89
C ILE A 568 1.84 10.90 29.83
#